data_AF-A0A239R5N2-F1
#
_entry.id   AF-A0A239R5N2-F1
#
_cell.length_a   1.000
_cell.length_b   1.000
_cell.length_c   1.000
_cell.angle_alpha   90.00
_cell.angle_beta   90.00
_cell.angle_gamma   90.00
#
_symmetry.space_group_name_H-M   'P 1'
#
loop_
_entity.id
_entity.type
_entity.pdbx_description
1 polymer ?
#
loop_
_entity_poly.entity_id
_entity_poly.type
_entity_poly.pdbx_seq_one_letter_code
_entity_poly.pdbx_strand_id
1 'polypeptide(L)'
;MEKIEIFESLKKACTDENGLLTIINLDNLNSFCDAYGVEMAERLHKECKRIINSAIEEDDIKACLGEDGFVLFCKDLKNKNELIDIYFYISEKMDEIVADMLSKEDMSGLISEDAPISVKLSMGAVMVPEFGTDYTDLFQKADQAISELRKQDEHDIVFYDEGADMKEGAVWVEKEEYESIHNYLRRYINTYNNPACEMTVNLSPVFEEMNVKEFRKIVYSSGKTISGLLRNSDIMMQEENSFKLLLAEMSRENIIKIVDRIRRGLKKAGLYDYEIITIDTIMLGTDGEYCKWDKVAV
;
A
#
# COMPACT_ATOMS: atom_id res chain seq x y z
N MET A 1 7.96 -35.51 1.54
CA MET A 1 8.66 -35.34 2.82
C MET A 1 8.89 -33.88 3.10
N GLU A 2 9.61 -33.17 2.24
CA GLU A 2 9.92 -31.72 2.37
C GLU A 2 8.74 -30.80 2.75
N LYS A 3 7.58 -30.90 2.06
CA LYS A 3 6.42 -30.05 2.38
C LYS A 3 5.87 -30.26 3.80
N ILE A 4 5.84 -31.50 4.28
CA ILE A 4 5.25 -31.82 5.61
C ILE A 4 6.15 -31.26 6.72
N GLU A 5 7.46 -31.41 6.58
CA GLU A 5 8.44 -30.91 7.55
C GLU A 5 8.42 -29.38 7.66
N ILE A 6 8.22 -28.67 6.54
CA ILE A 6 8.11 -27.20 6.54
C ILE A 6 6.84 -26.74 7.28
N PHE A 7 5.69 -27.39 7.06
CA PHE A 7 4.46 -27.03 7.77
C PHE A 7 4.53 -27.33 9.27
N GLU A 8 5.19 -28.41 9.67
CA GLU A 8 5.45 -28.67 11.09
C GLU A 8 6.40 -27.61 11.69
N SER A 9 7.39 -27.17 10.93
CA SER A 9 8.31 -26.09 11.33
C SER A 9 7.57 -24.76 11.49
N LEU A 10 6.66 -24.41 10.58
CA LEU A 10 5.80 -23.23 10.69
C LEU A 10 4.92 -23.28 11.94
N LYS A 11 4.27 -24.42 12.19
CA LYS A 11 3.44 -24.62 13.39
C LYS A 11 4.24 -24.43 14.66
N LYS A 12 5.45 -25.00 14.71
CA LYS A 12 6.34 -24.89 15.86
C LYS A 12 6.84 -23.46 16.06
N ALA A 13 7.22 -22.76 14.99
CA ALA A 13 7.63 -21.36 15.09
C ALA A 13 6.49 -20.47 15.61
N CYS A 14 5.23 -20.74 15.22
CA CYS A 14 4.09 -19.99 15.74
C CYS A 14 3.87 -20.18 17.26
N THR A 15 4.34 -21.29 17.84
CA THR A 15 4.22 -21.55 19.28
C THR A 15 5.43 -21.12 20.09
N ASP A 16 6.62 -21.22 19.50
CA ASP A 16 7.88 -21.15 20.24
C ASP A 16 8.62 -19.82 20.04
N GLU A 17 8.29 -19.07 18.99
CA GLU A 17 9.03 -17.87 18.57
C GLU A 17 8.14 -16.61 18.55
N ASN A 18 8.77 -15.44 18.62
CA ASN A 18 8.12 -14.16 18.32
C ASN A 18 8.41 -13.78 16.86
N GLY A 19 7.41 -13.26 16.15
CA GLY A 19 7.58 -12.89 14.76
C GLY A 19 6.28 -12.49 14.06
N LEU A 20 6.32 -12.53 12.73
CA LEU A 20 5.14 -12.35 11.89
C LEU A 20 4.92 -13.58 11.02
N LEU A 21 3.70 -14.11 11.06
CA LEU A 21 3.23 -15.04 10.03
C LEU A 21 2.66 -14.20 8.87
N THR A 22 3.25 -14.36 7.69
CA THR A 22 2.93 -13.56 6.50
C THR A 22 2.49 -14.46 5.36
N ILE A 23 1.35 -14.15 4.75
CA ILE A 23 0.87 -14.73 3.50
C ILE A 23 1.18 -13.76 2.38
N ILE A 24 1.71 -14.26 1.27
CA ILE A 24 1.97 -13.50 0.05
C ILE A 24 1.15 -14.10 -1.07
N ASN A 25 0.37 -13.28 -1.78
CA ASN A 25 -0.35 -13.68 -2.97
C ASN A 25 0.09 -12.86 -4.19
N LEU A 26 0.29 -13.55 -5.30
CA LEU A 26 0.50 -12.93 -6.61
C LEU A 26 -0.86 -12.68 -7.27
N ASP A 27 -1.30 -11.43 -7.25
CA ASP A 27 -2.59 -11.04 -7.82
C ASP A 27 -2.49 -10.87 -9.34
N ASN A 28 -3.62 -11.10 -10.02
CA ASN A 28 -3.74 -11.03 -11.48
C ASN A 28 -2.87 -12.02 -12.27
N LEU A 29 -2.32 -13.05 -11.62
CA LEU A 29 -1.54 -14.08 -12.31
C LEU A 29 -2.38 -14.87 -13.33
N ASN A 30 -3.67 -15.11 -13.05
CA ASN A 30 -4.59 -15.74 -13.99
C ASN A 30 -4.81 -14.86 -15.22
N SER A 31 -5.08 -13.57 -15.03
CA SER A 31 -5.23 -12.62 -16.13
C SER A 31 -3.96 -12.48 -16.96
N PHE A 32 -2.80 -12.52 -16.30
CA PHE A 32 -1.51 -12.55 -16.96
C PHE A 32 -1.31 -13.85 -17.77
N CYS A 33 -1.71 -15.01 -17.23
CA CYS A 33 -1.69 -16.28 -17.93
C CYS A 33 -2.62 -16.28 -19.16
N ASP A 34 -3.81 -15.70 -19.04
CA ASP A 34 -4.76 -15.57 -20.15
C ASP A 34 -4.23 -14.67 -21.27
N ALA A 35 -3.48 -13.63 -20.93
CA ALA A 35 -2.92 -12.68 -21.90
C ALA A 35 -1.61 -13.14 -22.54
N TYR A 36 -0.71 -13.76 -21.77
CA TYR A 36 0.67 -14.06 -22.20
C TYR A 36 0.98 -15.57 -22.25
N GLY A 37 0.04 -16.42 -21.86
CA GLY A 37 0.16 -17.86 -21.92
C GLY A 37 0.81 -18.50 -20.69
N VAL A 38 0.57 -19.80 -20.56
CA VAL A 38 0.98 -20.64 -19.42
C VAL A 38 2.50 -20.64 -19.22
N GLU A 39 3.29 -20.73 -20.29
CA GLU A 39 4.75 -20.79 -20.21
C GLU A 39 5.35 -19.53 -19.58
N MET A 40 4.81 -18.35 -19.94
CA MET A 40 5.24 -17.09 -19.36
C MET A 40 4.84 -16.98 -17.89
N ALA A 41 3.61 -17.37 -17.55
CA ALA A 41 3.14 -17.37 -16.17
C ALA A 41 3.96 -18.31 -15.27
N GLU A 42 4.30 -19.51 -15.74
CA GLU A 42 5.17 -20.45 -15.01
C GLU A 42 6.58 -19.89 -14.80
N ARG A 43 7.13 -19.22 -15.83
CA ARG A 43 8.43 -18.57 -15.74
C ARG A 43 8.41 -17.42 -14.73
N LEU A 44 7.37 -16.59 -14.76
CA LEU A 44 7.18 -15.51 -13.78
C LEU A 44 7.10 -16.08 -12.36
N HIS A 45 6.26 -17.09 -12.13
CA HIS A 45 6.13 -17.75 -10.83
C HIS A 45 7.45 -18.34 -10.32
N LYS A 46 8.27 -18.92 -11.20
CA LYS A 46 9.62 -19.41 -10.83
C LYS A 46 10.56 -18.28 -10.41
N GLU A 47 10.50 -17.15 -11.09
CA GLU A 47 11.27 -15.97 -10.70
C GLU A 47 10.76 -15.36 -9.39
N CYS A 48 9.44 -15.34 -9.15
CA CYS A 48 8.85 -14.93 -7.87
C CYS A 48 9.45 -15.74 -6.70
N LYS A 49 9.48 -17.06 -6.85
CA LYS A 49 10.10 -17.97 -5.87
C LYS A 49 11.54 -17.60 -5.59
N ARG A 50 12.32 -17.28 -6.63
CA ARG A 50 13.72 -16.88 -6.49
C ARG A 50 13.87 -15.55 -5.77
N ILE A 51 13.03 -14.57 -6.08
CA ILE A 51 13.03 -13.25 -5.43
C ILE A 51 12.69 -13.40 -3.95
N ILE A 52 11.57 -14.05 -3.63
CA ILE A 52 11.13 -14.26 -2.24
C ILE A 52 12.21 -15.01 -1.46
N ASN A 53 12.80 -16.06 -2.04
CA ASN A 53 13.89 -16.79 -1.39
C ASN A 53 15.13 -15.94 -1.11
N SER A 54 15.39 -14.90 -1.91
CA SER A 54 16.51 -13.98 -1.73
C SER A 54 16.20 -12.81 -0.79
N ALA A 55 14.92 -12.50 -0.58
CA ALA A 55 14.45 -11.38 0.22
C ALA A 55 14.37 -11.71 1.72
N ILE A 56 14.34 -13.00 2.05
CA ILE A 56 14.05 -13.54 3.37
C ILE A 56 15.32 -14.18 3.94
N GLU A 57 15.55 -14.04 5.25
CA GLU A 57 16.76 -14.54 5.90
C GLU A 57 16.82 -16.08 5.90
N GLU A 58 18.01 -16.65 6.11
CA GLU A 58 18.18 -18.12 6.12
C GLU A 58 17.46 -18.79 7.29
N ASP A 59 17.32 -18.09 8.42
CA ASP A 59 16.69 -18.61 9.64
C ASP A 59 15.14 -18.50 9.63
N ASP A 60 14.58 -17.77 8.67
CA ASP A 60 13.15 -17.62 8.45
C ASP A 60 12.54 -18.85 7.74
N ILE A 61 11.28 -19.14 8.02
CA ILE A 61 10.61 -20.33 7.48
C ILE A 61 9.75 -19.93 6.29
N LYS A 62 9.85 -20.68 5.18
CA LYS A 62 9.12 -20.40 3.94
C LYS A 62 8.45 -21.62 3.35
N ALA A 63 7.21 -21.46 2.90
CA ALA A 63 6.41 -22.49 2.26
C ALA A 63 5.71 -21.94 1.01
N CYS A 64 5.68 -22.75 -0.04
CA CYS A 64 4.88 -22.49 -1.24
C CYS A 64 3.53 -23.19 -1.08
N LEU A 65 2.43 -22.44 -1.02
CA LEU A 65 1.07 -22.95 -0.85
C LEU A 65 0.47 -23.49 -2.16
N GLY A 66 0.94 -23.00 -3.30
CA GLY A 66 0.39 -23.39 -4.61
C GLY A 66 1.12 -22.76 -5.79
N GLU A 67 0.34 -22.25 -6.75
CA GLU A 67 0.81 -21.60 -7.97
C GLU A 67 1.04 -20.09 -7.81
N ASP A 68 0.35 -19.47 -6.86
CA ASP A 68 0.28 -18.02 -6.66
C ASP A 68 0.52 -17.58 -5.20
N GLY A 69 0.45 -18.51 -4.24
CA GLY A 69 0.52 -18.22 -2.81
C GLY A 69 1.78 -18.73 -2.10
N PHE A 70 2.31 -17.92 -1.19
CA PHE A 70 3.42 -18.24 -0.30
C PHE A 70 3.04 -17.95 1.16
N VAL A 71 3.66 -18.69 2.08
CA VAL A 71 3.66 -18.39 3.51
C VAL A 71 5.08 -18.25 4.00
N LEU A 72 5.29 -17.24 4.82
CA LEU A 72 6.54 -16.95 5.50
C LEU A 72 6.28 -16.85 7.00
N PHE A 73 7.24 -17.29 7.81
CA PHE A 73 7.33 -16.91 9.20
C PHE A 73 8.65 -16.16 9.38
N CYS A 74 8.55 -14.85 9.56
CA CYS A 74 9.69 -13.96 9.77
C CYS A 74 9.94 -13.82 11.27
N LYS A 75 11.07 -14.35 11.73
CA LYS A 75 11.46 -14.35 13.15
C LYS A 75 12.04 -13.00 13.54
N ASP A 76 11.85 -12.62 14.79
CA ASP A 76 12.56 -11.49 15.42
C ASP A 76 12.48 -10.15 14.67
N LEU A 77 11.44 -9.94 13.85
CA LEU A 77 11.22 -8.66 13.17
C LEU A 77 11.07 -7.57 14.24
N LYS A 78 11.98 -6.60 14.25
CA LYS A 78 12.02 -5.58 15.32
C LYS A 78 10.84 -4.62 15.24
N ASN A 79 10.25 -4.49 14.05
CA ASN A 79 9.11 -3.64 13.77
C ASN A 79 8.45 -4.03 12.43
N LYS A 80 7.24 -3.51 12.19
CA LYS A 80 6.48 -3.71 10.95
C LYS A 80 7.19 -3.16 9.69
N ASN A 81 8.14 -2.24 9.83
CA ASN A 81 8.82 -1.62 8.68
C ASN A 81 9.77 -2.61 7.98
N GLU A 82 10.36 -3.56 8.70
CA GLU A 82 11.20 -4.59 8.08
C GLU A 82 10.39 -5.44 7.09
N LEU A 83 9.13 -5.75 7.41
CA LEU A 83 8.25 -6.47 6.47
C LEU A 83 7.80 -5.58 5.29
N ILE A 84 7.58 -4.30 5.54
CA ILE A 84 7.33 -3.30 4.48
C ILE A 84 8.54 -3.23 3.52
N ASP A 85 9.76 -3.30 4.05
CA ASP A 85 10.98 -3.29 3.24
C ASP A 85 11.08 -4.51 2.33
N ILE A 86 10.75 -5.68 2.86
CA ILE A 86 10.66 -6.94 2.11
C ILE A 86 9.60 -6.83 1.02
N TYR A 87 8.42 -6.31 1.35
CA TYR A 87 7.33 -6.08 0.40
C TYR A 87 7.77 -5.24 -0.80
N PHE A 88 8.37 -4.06 -0.55
CA PHE A 88 8.85 -3.18 -1.60
C PHE A 88 9.95 -3.81 -2.46
N TYR A 89 10.88 -4.53 -1.84
CA TYR A 89 11.93 -5.23 -2.58
C TYR A 89 11.35 -6.28 -3.53
N ILE A 90 10.40 -7.10 -3.05
CA ILE A 90 9.77 -8.13 -3.88
C ILE A 90 8.95 -7.50 -4.99
N SER A 91 8.09 -6.51 -4.69
CA SER A 91 7.26 -5.83 -5.68
C SER A 91 8.09 -5.18 -6.78
N GLU A 92 9.20 -4.51 -6.45
CA GLU A 92 10.06 -3.87 -7.44
C GLU A 92 10.74 -4.90 -8.35
N LYS A 93 11.27 -5.98 -7.76
CA LYS A 93 11.90 -7.05 -8.54
C LYS A 93 10.91 -7.77 -9.45
N MET A 94 9.66 -7.87 -9.02
CA MET A 94 8.57 -8.38 -9.84
C MET A 94 8.30 -7.48 -11.04
N ASP A 95 8.14 -6.17 -10.82
CA ASP A 95 7.92 -5.20 -11.90
C ASP A 95 9.08 -5.21 -12.92
N GLU A 96 10.33 -5.27 -12.46
CA GLU A 96 11.52 -5.39 -13.31
C GLU A 96 11.48 -6.64 -14.20
N ILE A 97 11.09 -7.78 -13.63
CA ILE A 97 11.06 -9.07 -14.36
C ILE A 97 9.93 -9.09 -15.37
N VAL A 98 8.74 -8.60 -15.01
CA VAL A 98 7.62 -8.48 -15.94
C VAL A 98 8.00 -7.56 -17.11
N ALA A 99 8.60 -6.41 -16.84
CA ALA A 99 9.07 -5.50 -17.88
C ALA A 99 10.13 -6.15 -18.80
N ASP A 100 11.11 -6.87 -18.22
CA ASP A 100 12.14 -7.59 -18.99
C ASP A 100 11.54 -8.68 -19.88
N MET A 101 10.59 -9.46 -19.35
CA MET A 101 9.87 -10.50 -20.11
C MET A 101 9.10 -9.92 -21.29
N LEU A 102 8.33 -8.85 -21.05
CA LEU A 102 7.53 -8.19 -22.09
C LEU A 102 8.38 -7.48 -23.15
N SER A 103 9.59 -7.05 -22.80
CA SER A 103 10.51 -6.41 -23.75
C SER A 103 11.23 -7.39 -24.69
N LYS A 104 11.35 -8.66 -24.29
CA LYS A 104 12.09 -9.70 -25.01
C LYS A 104 11.24 -10.52 -25.98
N GLU A 105 9.94 -10.53 -25.77
CA GLU A 105 9.01 -11.11 -26.72
C GLU A 105 8.61 -10.03 -27.70
N ASP A 106 8.86 -10.23 -29.00
CA ASP A 106 8.46 -9.35 -30.10
C ASP A 106 6.92 -9.23 -30.16
N MET A 107 6.31 -8.51 -29.22
CA MET A 107 4.88 -8.32 -29.08
C MET A 107 4.35 -7.23 -30.04
N SER A 108 4.95 -7.09 -31.23
CA SER A 108 4.53 -6.12 -32.23
C SER A 108 3.18 -6.43 -32.89
N GLY A 109 2.46 -7.48 -32.45
CA GLY A 109 1.19 -7.93 -33.02
C GLY A 109 0.05 -8.23 -32.03
N LEU A 110 0.29 -8.14 -30.72
CA LEU A 110 -0.70 -8.47 -29.68
C LEU A 110 -0.90 -7.35 -28.63
N ILE A 111 -0.17 -6.24 -28.75
CA ILE A 111 -0.46 -5.03 -27.98
C ILE A 111 -1.71 -4.42 -28.62
N SER A 112 -2.88 -4.88 -28.17
CA SER A 112 -4.04 -4.00 -28.12
C SER A 112 -3.63 -2.73 -27.35
N GLU A 113 -4.24 -1.58 -27.64
CA GLU A 113 -3.90 -0.27 -27.07
C GLU A 113 -3.99 -0.18 -25.53
N ASP A 114 -4.27 -1.30 -24.85
CA ASP A 114 -4.39 -1.44 -23.41
C ASP A 114 -3.02 -1.67 -22.76
N ALA A 115 -2.84 -1.06 -21.58
CA ALA A 115 -1.62 -1.20 -20.78
C ALA A 115 -1.31 -2.68 -20.48
N PRO A 116 -0.02 -3.07 -20.42
CA PRO A 116 0.36 -4.45 -20.10
C PRO A 116 -0.24 -4.87 -18.75
N ILE A 117 -0.77 -6.10 -18.67
CA ILE A 117 -1.34 -6.62 -17.43
C ILE A 117 -0.21 -6.73 -16.40
N SER A 118 -0.26 -5.90 -15.36
CA SER A 118 0.68 -5.95 -14.26
C SER A 118 0.26 -6.99 -13.24
N VAL A 119 1.17 -7.92 -12.90
CA VAL A 119 1.01 -8.80 -11.74
C VAL A 119 1.30 -7.98 -10.49
N LYS A 120 0.38 -8.00 -9.53
CA LYS A 120 0.49 -7.25 -8.28
C LYS A 120 0.78 -8.20 -7.11
N LEU A 121 1.19 -7.63 -5.99
CA LEU A 121 1.57 -8.37 -4.78
C LEU A 121 0.67 -7.93 -3.64
N SER A 122 -0.01 -8.87 -3.00
CA SER A 122 -0.69 -8.61 -1.72
C SER A 122 -0.02 -9.41 -0.62
N MET A 123 0.19 -8.79 0.54
CA MET A 123 0.77 -9.42 1.72
C MET A 123 -0.12 -9.23 2.94
N GLY A 124 -0.52 -10.33 3.58
CA GLY A 124 -1.26 -10.29 4.84
C GLY A 124 -0.37 -10.80 5.97
N ALA A 125 -0.20 -10.02 7.03
CA ALA A 125 0.70 -10.37 8.11
C ALA A 125 0.01 -10.32 9.47
N VAL A 126 0.33 -11.27 10.36
CA VAL A 126 -0.21 -11.33 11.72
C VAL A 126 0.93 -11.49 12.73
N MET A 127 0.87 -10.70 13.80
CA MET A 127 1.86 -10.73 14.88
C MET A 127 1.69 -11.97 15.75
N VAL A 128 2.79 -12.66 16.03
CA VAL A 128 2.87 -13.82 16.91
C VAL A 128 3.80 -13.50 18.09
N PRO A 129 3.40 -13.78 19.34
CA PRO A 129 2.16 -14.45 19.77
C PRO A 129 0.98 -13.50 20.04
N GLU A 130 1.07 -12.22 19.68
CA GLU A 130 0.08 -11.18 20.03
C GLU A 130 -1.36 -11.57 19.65
N PHE A 131 -1.56 -12.12 18.45
CA PHE A 131 -2.86 -12.56 17.95
C PHE A 131 -3.05 -14.09 18.05
N GLY A 132 -2.29 -14.75 18.91
CA GLY A 132 -2.35 -16.19 19.14
C GLY A 132 -1.11 -16.93 18.64
N THR A 133 -1.14 -18.25 18.80
CA THR A 133 -0.01 -19.16 18.49
C THR A 133 -0.42 -20.36 17.65
N ASP A 134 -1.72 -20.54 17.39
CA ASP A 134 -2.21 -21.61 16.52
C ASP A 134 -2.03 -21.19 15.06
N TYR A 135 -1.24 -21.95 14.33
CA TYR A 135 -0.95 -21.68 12.92
C TYR A 135 -2.21 -21.53 12.05
N THR A 136 -3.24 -22.36 12.28
CA THR A 136 -4.43 -22.35 11.43
C THR A 136 -5.28 -21.10 11.69
N ASP A 137 -5.42 -20.69 12.95
CA ASP A 137 -6.07 -19.43 13.32
C ASP A 137 -5.30 -18.21 12.74
N LEU A 138 -4.00 -18.17 12.96
CA LEU A 138 -3.13 -17.09 12.46
C LEU A 138 -3.15 -17.00 10.93
N PHE A 139 -3.11 -18.14 10.23
CA PHE A 139 -3.23 -18.18 8.78
C PHE A 139 -4.56 -17.60 8.30
N GLN A 140 -5.67 -17.96 8.95
CA GLN A 140 -6.99 -17.42 8.60
C GLN A 140 -7.07 -15.92 8.84
N LYS A 141 -6.46 -15.40 9.91
CA LYS A 141 -6.38 -13.97 10.21
C LYS A 141 -5.60 -13.20 9.13
N ALA A 142 -4.44 -13.71 8.72
CA ALA A 142 -3.65 -13.11 7.64
C ALA A 142 -4.39 -13.15 6.29
N ASP A 143 -5.06 -14.26 5.97
CA ASP A 143 -5.84 -14.41 4.73
C ASP A 143 -7.07 -13.50 4.72
N GLN A 144 -7.75 -13.37 5.87
CA GLN A 144 -8.85 -12.43 6.04
C GLN A 144 -8.42 -10.99 5.74
N ALA A 145 -7.26 -10.56 6.24
CA ALA A 145 -6.74 -9.22 6.00
C ALA A 145 -6.52 -8.97 4.50
N ILE A 146 -5.96 -9.94 3.76
CA ILE A 146 -5.82 -9.85 2.30
C ILE A 146 -7.20 -9.82 1.62
N SER A 147 -8.15 -10.64 2.09
CA SER A 147 -9.50 -10.68 1.52
C SER A 147 -10.22 -9.35 1.66
N GLU A 148 -10.03 -8.63 2.76
CA GLU A 148 -10.59 -7.30 2.98
C GLU A 148 -9.99 -6.26 2.03
N LEU A 149 -8.66 -6.30 1.84
CA LEU A 149 -7.96 -5.46 0.88
C LEU A 149 -8.47 -5.66 -0.56
N ARG A 150 -8.64 -6.92 -0.97
CA ARG A 150 -9.15 -7.27 -2.31
C ARG A 150 -10.59 -6.85 -2.56
N LYS A 151 -11.43 -6.70 -1.53
CA LYS A 151 -12.80 -6.16 -1.70
C LYS A 151 -12.78 -4.70 -2.15
N GLN A 152 -11.67 -4.00 -1.91
CA GLN A 152 -11.45 -2.61 -2.32
C GLN A 152 -10.68 -2.50 -3.64
N ASP A 153 -10.42 -3.64 -4.31
CA ASP A 153 -9.56 -3.71 -5.51
C ASP A 153 -8.13 -3.18 -5.26
N GLU A 154 -7.68 -3.24 -4.00
CA GLU A 154 -6.34 -2.81 -3.60
C GLU A 154 -5.38 -4.01 -3.53
N HIS A 155 -4.09 -3.74 -3.80
CA HIS A 155 -2.99 -4.70 -3.72
C HIS A 155 -1.83 -4.10 -2.93
N ASP A 156 -1.60 -4.62 -1.72
CA ASP A 156 -0.70 -4.00 -0.75
C ASP A 156 -0.33 -4.95 0.40
N ILE A 157 0.56 -4.48 1.28
CA ILE A 157 0.80 -5.10 2.59
C ILE A 157 -0.22 -4.61 3.63
N VAL A 158 -0.84 -5.57 4.32
CA VAL A 158 -1.81 -5.35 5.39
C VAL A 158 -1.45 -6.16 6.62
N PHE A 159 -1.58 -5.55 7.80
CA PHE A 159 -1.37 -6.21 9.08
C PHE A 159 -2.71 -6.46 9.73
N TYR A 160 -2.95 -7.69 10.16
CA TYR A 160 -4.12 -8.04 10.95
C TYR A 160 -4.12 -7.31 12.30
N ASP A 161 -5.29 -6.81 12.71
CA ASP A 161 -5.49 -6.10 13.97
C ASP A 161 -6.90 -6.42 14.52
N GLU A 162 -6.97 -7.01 15.73
CA GLU A 162 -8.25 -7.34 16.39
C GLU A 162 -8.91 -6.06 16.90
N GLY A 163 -9.95 -5.61 16.21
CA GLY A 163 -10.64 -4.35 16.53
C GLY A 163 -10.36 -3.23 15.53
N ALA A 164 -9.67 -3.55 14.44
CA ALA A 164 -9.90 -2.82 13.21
C ALA A 164 -11.35 -3.10 12.75
N ASP A 165 -12.31 -2.34 13.29
CA ASP A 165 -13.01 -1.47 12.34
C ASP A 165 -11.85 -0.79 11.63
N MET A 166 -11.43 -1.27 10.45
CA MET A 166 -10.51 -0.52 9.60
C MET A 166 -11.13 0.86 9.64
N LYS A 167 -10.51 1.82 10.35
CA LYS A 167 -11.02 3.18 10.36
C LYS A 167 -10.87 3.53 8.90
N GLU A 168 -11.99 3.44 8.18
CA GLU A 168 -12.07 3.70 6.77
C GLU A 168 -11.48 5.10 6.65
N GLY A 169 -10.21 5.14 6.25
CA GLY A 169 -9.46 6.37 6.13
C GLY A 169 -10.01 7.13 4.94
N ALA A 170 -9.26 8.08 4.41
CA ALA A 170 -9.66 8.60 3.11
C ALA A 170 -9.74 7.47 2.07
N VAL A 171 -10.75 7.53 1.20
CA VAL A 171 -10.84 6.64 0.04
C VAL A 171 -9.70 6.98 -0.90
N TRP A 172 -8.84 5.99 -1.17
CA TRP A 172 -7.79 6.11 -2.15
C TRP A 172 -8.36 5.86 -3.55
N VAL A 173 -8.12 6.80 -4.45
CA VAL A 173 -8.62 6.73 -5.82
C VAL A 173 -7.51 7.05 -6.81
N GLU A 174 -7.65 6.50 -8.01
CA GLU A 174 -6.74 6.80 -9.11
C GLU A 174 -7.00 8.21 -9.67
N LYS A 175 -6.07 8.70 -10.49
CA LYS A 175 -6.12 10.08 -11.01
C LYS A 175 -7.41 10.40 -11.76
N GLU A 176 -7.83 9.51 -12.65
CA GLU A 176 -9.01 9.69 -13.48
C GLU A 176 -10.28 9.77 -12.62
N GLU A 177 -10.35 8.94 -11.58
CA GLU A 177 -11.45 8.91 -10.62
C GLU A 177 -11.45 10.17 -9.74
N TYR A 178 -10.28 10.58 -9.25
CA TYR A 178 -10.11 11.82 -8.52
C TYR A 178 -10.62 13.02 -9.33
N GLU A 179 -10.20 13.13 -10.60
CA GLU A 179 -10.64 14.20 -11.50
C GLU A 179 -12.16 14.19 -11.72
N SER A 180 -12.75 13.01 -11.87
CA SER A 180 -14.21 12.83 -11.99
C SER A 180 -14.94 13.31 -10.72
N ILE A 181 -14.52 12.84 -9.54
CA ILE A 181 -15.10 13.20 -8.25
C ILE A 181 -14.95 14.70 -7.98
N HIS A 182 -13.75 15.24 -8.22
CA HIS A 182 -13.46 16.65 -8.03
C HIS A 182 -14.33 17.55 -8.94
N ASN A 183 -14.51 17.18 -10.20
CA ASN A 183 -15.40 17.89 -11.12
C ASN A 183 -16.87 17.83 -10.69
N TYR A 184 -17.32 16.66 -10.21
CA TYR A 184 -18.65 16.51 -9.62
C TYR A 184 -18.83 17.41 -8.39
N LEU A 185 -17.85 17.38 -7.47
CA LEU A 185 -17.91 18.15 -6.24
C LEU A 185 -17.99 19.65 -6.53
N ARG A 186 -17.18 20.17 -7.47
CA ARG A 186 -17.29 21.59 -7.89
C ARG A 186 -18.71 21.98 -8.33
N ARG A 187 -19.40 21.12 -9.10
CA ARG A 187 -20.79 21.36 -9.51
C ARG A 187 -21.75 21.33 -8.31
N TYR A 188 -21.54 20.39 -7.40
CA TYR A 188 -22.34 20.26 -6.19
C TYR A 188 -22.19 21.49 -5.27
N ILE A 189 -20.96 21.94 -5.02
CA ILE A 189 -20.65 23.14 -4.22
C ILE A 189 -21.36 24.36 -4.80
N ASN A 190 -21.29 24.57 -6.12
CA ASN A 190 -21.97 25.68 -6.79
C ASN A 190 -23.50 25.63 -6.66
N THR A 191 -24.06 24.44 -6.44
CA THR A 191 -25.52 24.24 -6.32
C THR A 191 -26.00 24.42 -4.88
N TYR A 192 -25.26 23.89 -3.91
CA TYR A 192 -25.71 23.78 -2.51
C TYR A 192 -24.94 24.68 -1.53
N ASN A 193 -23.92 25.41 -2.00
CA ASN A 193 -23.06 26.31 -1.23
C ASN A 193 -22.36 25.65 -0.02
N ASN A 194 -22.07 24.34 -0.12
CA ASN A 194 -21.30 23.61 0.87
C ASN A 194 -19.81 23.68 0.50
N PRO A 195 -18.95 24.38 1.26
CA PRO A 195 -17.55 24.50 0.89
C PRO A 195 -16.78 23.17 1.06
N ALA A 196 -15.76 22.98 0.25
CA ALA A 196 -14.79 21.89 0.38
C ALA A 196 -13.36 22.45 0.41
N CYS A 197 -12.40 21.63 0.80
CA CYS A 197 -10.99 21.97 0.74
C CYS A 197 -10.27 20.95 -0.14
N GLU A 198 -9.56 21.44 -1.14
CA GLU A 198 -8.51 20.70 -1.82
C GLU A 198 -7.20 20.95 -1.07
N MET A 199 -6.54 19.90 -0.60
CA MET A 199 -5.28 20.00 0.15
C MET A 199 -4.22 19.16 -0.55
N THR A 200 -3.02 19.71 -0.73
CA THR A 200 -1.88 18.98 -1.28
C THR A 200 -0.81 18.88 -0.21
N VAL A 201 -0.43 17.65 0.13
CA VAL A 201 0.68 17.35 1.03
C VAL A 201 1.84 16.90 0.16
N ASN A 202 2.87 17.74 0.00
CA ASN A 202 4.09 17.38 -0.73
C ASN A 202 5.17 16.93 0.23
N LEU A 203 5.83 15.84 -0.12
CA LEU A 203 6.94 15.26 0.60
C LEU A 203 8.21 15.47 -0.20
N SER A 204 9.29 15.84 0.46
CA SER A 204 10.62 15.93 -0.13
C SER A 204 11.64 15.32 0.81
N PRO A 205 12.70 14.66 0.31
CA PRO A 205 13.70 14.08 1.19
C PRO A 205 14.43 15.19 1.96
N VAL A 206 14.74 14.94 3.24
CA VAL A 206 15.51 15.90 4.07
C VAL A 206 16.96 16.03 3.56
N PHE A 207 17.49 14.96 2.97
CA PHE A 207 18.85 14.90 2.45
C PHE A 207 18.84 14.61 0.95
N GLU A 208 19.57 15.38 0.15
CA GLU A 208 19.67 15.16 -1.31
C GLU A 208 20.24 13.78 -1.67
N GLU A 209 21.06 13.20 -0.78
CA GLU A 209 21.68 11.89 -0.95
C GLU A 209 20.80 10.72 -0.49
N MET A 210 19.58 10.99 -0.02
CA MET A 210 18.66 9.94 0.41
C MET A 210 18.35 8.98 -0.75
N ASN A 211 18.43 7.68 -0.46
CA ASN A 211 18.16 6.66 -1.45
C ASN A 211 16.70 6.76 -1.92
N VAL A 212 16.48 6.80 -3.24
CA VAL A 212 15.14 6.88 -3.85
C VAL A 212 14.20 5.78 -3.34
N LYS A 213 14.71 4.56 -3.12
CA LYS A 213 13.92 3.44 -2.60
C LYS A 213 13.51 3.64 -1.15
N GLU A 214 14.43 4.16 -0.34
CA GLU A 214 14.17 4.50 1.05
C GLU A 214 13.15 5.63 1.14
N PHE A 215 13.28 6.66 0.31
CA PHE A 215 12.31 7.74 0.24
C PHE A 215 10.93 7.27 -0.23
N ARG A 216 10.84 6.36 -1.21
CA ARG A 216 9.56 5.77 -1.64
C ARG A 216 8.83 5.06 -0.49
N LYS A 217 9.56 4.37 0.38
CA LYS A 217 9.00 3.70 1.57
C LYS A 217 8.46 4.69 2.59
N ILE A 218 9.18 5.80 2.78
CA ILE A 218 8.75 6.92 3.62
C ILE A 218 7.46 7.51 3.05
N VAL A 219 7.43 7.87 1.76
CA VAL A 219 6.24 8.41 1.08
C VAL A 219 5.04 7.47 1.27
N TYR A 220 5.21 6.16 1.05
CA TYR A 220 4.16 5.17 1.26
C TYR A 220 3.64 5.17 2.72
N SER A 221 4.55 5.14 3.69
CA SER A 221 4.20 5.13 5.12
C SER A 221 3.49 6.42 5.53
N SER A 222 3.91 7.55 4.97
CA SER A 222 3.26 8.85 5.12
C SER A 222 1.86 8.83 4.53
N GLY A 223 1.66 8.24 3.35
CA GLY A 223 0.36 8.06 2.71
C GLY A 223 -0.62 7.27 3.58
N LYS A 224 -0.23 6.09 4.07
CA LYS A 224 -1.07 5.28 4.97
C LYS A 224 -1.38 6.02 6.28
N THR A 225 -0.40 6.72 6.83
CA THR A 225 -0.59 7.55 8.04
C THR A 225 -1.59 8.68 7.78
N ILE A 226 -1.45 9.42 6.68
CA ILE A 226 -2.36 10.52 6.30
C ILE A 226 -3.78 9.97 6.11
N SER A 227 -3.94 8.88 5.35
CA SER A 227 -5.24 8.27 5.09
C SER A 227 -5.96 7.90 6.39
N GLY A 228 -5.29 7.20 7.32
CA GLY A 228 -5.86 6.79 8.60
C GLY A 228 -6.21 7.95 9.56
N LEU A 229 -5.77 9.18 9.26
CA LEU A 229 -6.14 10.37 10.02
C LEU A 229 -7.40 11.06 9.45
N LEU A 230 -7.81 10.74 8.23
CA LEU A 230 -8.94 11.35 7.53
C LEU A 230 -10.24 10.57 7.77
N ARG A 231 -11.37 11.09 7.27
CA ARG A 231 -12.69 10.44 7.34
C ARG A 231 -12.87 9.53 6.14
N ASN A 232 -13.73 8.53 6.28
CA ASN A 232 -14.15 7.65 5.17
C ASN A 232 -14.84 8.36 4.00
N SER A 233 -15.36 9.56 4.23
CA SER A 233 -15.93 10.41 3.19
C SER A 233 -14.91 11.28 2.47
N ASP A 234 -13.69 11.39 3.03
CA ASP A 234 -12.62 12.18 2.42
C ASP A 234 -11.98 11.36 1.30
N ILE A 235 -11.57 12.03 0.22
CA ILE A 235 -10.94 11.37 -0.94
C ILE A 235 -9.47 11.75 -0.99
N MET A 236 -8.62 10.81 -1.38
CA MET A 236 -7.18 10.98 -1.49
C MET A 236 -6.66 10.32 -2.76
N MET A 237 -5.73 10.98 -3.44
CA MET A 237 -4.91 10.36 -4.49
C MET A 237 -3.43 10.64 -4.23
N GLN A 238 -2.55 9.77 -4.71
CA GLN A 238 -1.11 9.98 -4.70
C GLN A 238 -0.63 10.45 -6.08
N GLU A 239 0.20 11.49 -6.11
CA GLU A 239 0.98 11.92 -7.29
C GLU A 239 2.46 11.92 -6.92
N GLU A 240 3.19 10.88 -7.35
CA GLU A 240 4.61 10.66 -7.02
C GLU A 240 4.89 10.78 -5.50
N ASN A 241 5.49 11.91 -5.09
CA ASN A 241 5.88 12.22 -3.71
C ASN A 241 4.88 13.17 -3.03
N SER A 242 3.66 13.28 -3.55
CA SER A 242 2.63 14.16 -3.01
C SER A 242 1.28 13.47 -2.91
N PHE A 243 0.43 13.98 -2.04
CA PHE A 243 -0.92 13.49 -1.82
C PHE A 243 -1.92 14.62 -2.00
N LYS A 244 -2.89 14.44 -2.90
CA LYS A 244 -4.00 15.36 -3.08
C LYS A 244 -5.22 14.84 -2.34
N LEU A 245 -5.78 15.67 -1.47
CA LEU A 245 -6.90 15.36 -0.60
C LEU A 245 -8.08 16.25 -0.98
N LEU A 246 -9.25 15.66 -1.09
CA LEU A 246 -10.51 16.35 -1.30
C LEU A 246 -11.39 16.17 -0.06
N LEU A 247 -11.51 17.24 0.72
CA LEU A 247 -12.16 17.24 2.03
C LEU A 247 -13.50 17.98 1.92
N ALA A 248 -14.61 17.24 1.89
CA ALA A 248 -15.94 17.81 1.74
C ALA A 248 -16.42 18.46 3.05
N GLU A 249 -17.31 19.46 2.95
CA GLU A 249 -17.93 20.13 4.10
C GLU A 249 -16.91 20.71 5.12
N MET A 250 -15.91 21.41 4.60
CA MET A 250 -14.82 21.95 5.40
C MET A 250 -14.95 23.47 5.61
N SER A 251 -14.78 23.89 6.86
CA SER A 251 -14.61 25.30 7.23
C SER A 251 -13.12 25.64 7.38
N ARG A 252 -12.76 26.93 7.28
CA ARG A 252 -11.37 27.39 7.50
C ARG A 252 -10.79 26.95 8.83
N GLU A 253 -11.56 27.02 9.91
CA GLU A 253 -11.11 26.60 11.25
C GLU A 253 -10.84 25.09 11.33
N ASN A 254 -11.60 24.28 10.59
CA ASN A 254 -11.42 22.84 10.56
C ASN A 254 -10.18 22.43 9.76
N ILE A 255 -9.80 23.18 8.73
CA ILE A 255 -8.58 22.93 7.95
C ILE A 255 -7.34 22.99 8.83
N ILE A 256 -7.20 24.04 9.64
CA ILE A 256 -6.06 24.19 10.56
C ILE A 256 -5.96 22.97 11.49
N LYS A 257 -7.10 22.51 12.02
CA LYS A 257 -7.14 21.31 12.87
C LYS A 257 -6.71 20.05 12.12
N ILE A 258 -7.08 19.90 10.86
CA ILE A 258 -6.68 18.76 10.02
C ILE A 258 -5.18 18.82 9.71
N VAL A 259 -4.66 19.98 9.31
CA VAL A 259 -3.22 20.20 9.09
C VAL A 259 -2.43 19.83 10.35
N ASP A 260 -2.83 20.35 11.50
CA ASP A 260 -2.18 20.02 12.77
C ASP A 260 -2.29 18.53 13.14
N ARG A 261 -3.42 17.89 12.81
CA ARG A 261 -3.62 16.46 13.03
C ARG A 261 -2.68 15.64 12.14
N ILE A 262 -2.57 15.97 10.85
CA ILE A 262 -1.64 15.33 9.91
C ILE A 262 -0.21 15.47 10.42
N ARG A 263 0.19 16.70 10.79
CA ARG A 263 1.53 16.97 11.33
C ARG A 263 1.84 16.15 12.58
N ARG A 264 0.91 16.12 13.56
CA ARG A 264 1.11 15.30 14.77
C ARG A 264 1.14 13.80 14.47
N GLY A 265 0.32 13.33 13.54
CA GLY A 265 0.25 11.92 13.16
C GLY A 265 1.55 11.44 12.51
N LEU A 266 2.03 12.16 11.50
CA LEU A 266 3.30 11.87 10.83
C LEU A 266 4.49 11.96 11.81
N LYS A 267 4.47 12.92 12.75
CA LYS A 267 5.50 13.01 13.80
C LYS A 267 5.50 11.81 14.73
N LYS A 268 4.30 11.36 15.13
CA LYS A 268 4.15 10.17 15.98
C LYS A 268 4.61 8.90 15.27
N ALA A 269 4.45 8.84 13.96
CA ALA A 269 4.94 7.74 13.11
C ALA A 269 6.47 7.77 12.91
N GLY A 270 7.18 8.80 13.38
CA GLY A 270 8.64 8.92 13.25
C GLY A 270 9.11 9.33 11.85
N LEU A 271 8.21 9.83 11.00
CA LEU A 271 8.52 10.14 9.59
C LEU A 271 9.18 11.52 9.43
N TYR A 272 8.99 12.42 10.39
CA TYR A 272 9.50 13.81 10.36
C TYR A 272 11.02 13.96 10.25
N ASP A 273 11.79 12.96 10.64
CA ASP A 273 13.25 13.03 10.58
C ASP A 273 13.78 12.78 9.16
N TYR A 274 12.91 12.35 8.24
CA TYR A 274 13.28 11.87 6.91
C TYR A 274 12.64 12.64 5.75
N GLU A 275 11.57 13.41 6.00
CA GLU A 275 10.88 14.21 4.98
C GLU A 275 10.63 15.67 5.39
N ILE A 276 10.81 16.58 4.43
CA ILE A 276 10.28 17.94 4.46
C ILE A 276 8.83 17.87 3.96
N ILE A 277 7.89 18.32 4.78
CA ILE A 277 6.46 18.25 4.48
C ILE A 277 5.94 19.65 4.22
N THR A 278 5.47 19.92 3.01
CA THR A 278 4.77 21.17 2.69
C THR A 278 3.30 20.89 2.45
N ILE A 279 2.42 21.69 3.05
CA ILE A 279 0.98 21.52 2.91
C ILE A 279 0.38 22.79 2.29
N ASP A 280 -0.16 22.63 1.09
CA ASP A 280 -0.90 23.66 0.37
C ASP A 280 -2.40 23.38 0.50
N THR A 281 -3.21 24.43 0.65
CA THR A 281 -4.68 24.30 0.75
C THR A 281 -5.38 25.29 -0.16
N ILE A 282 -6.44 24.82 -0.82
CA ILE A 282 -7.30 25.59 -1.71
C ILE A 282 -8.75 25.35 -1.29
N MET A 283 -9.43 26.41 -0.87
CA MET A 283 -10.86 26.35 -0.59
C MET A 283 -11.66 26.35 -1.89
N LEU A 284 -12.56 25.38 -1.99
CA LEU A 284 -13.59 25.29 -3.02
C LEU A 284 -14.90 25.83 -2.42
N GLY A 285 -15.40 26.93 -2.97
CA GLY A 285 -16.66 27.56 -2.56
C GLY A 285 -17.31 28.25 -3.75
N THR A 286 -18.45 28.91 -3.55
CA THR A 286 -19.08 29.74 -4.59
C THR A 286 -18.16 30.92 -4.94
N ASP A 287 -18.15 31.28 -6.23
CA ASP A 287 -17.24 32.30 -6.79
C ASP A 287 -17.28 33.62 -5.97
N GLY A 288 -16.17 33.93 -5.29
CA GLY A 288 -15.95 35.20 -4.59
C GLY A 288 -15.88 35.15 -3.05
N GLU A 289 -16.22 34.05 -2.38
CA GLU A 289 -16.25 34.01 -0.90
C GLU A 289 -14.97 33.50 -0.21
N TYR A 290 -14.10 32.77 -0.91
CA TYR A 290 -12.90 32.16 -0.29
C TYR A 290 -11.61 32.60 -0.97
N CYS A 291 -10.85 33.50 -0.31
CA CYS A 291 -9.52 33.91 -0.73
C CYS A 291 -8.56 32.73 -0.84
N LYS A 292 -7.74 32.72 -1.90
CA LYS A 292 -6.60 31.82 -2.05
C LYS A 292 -5.52 32.11 -1.01
N TRP A 293 -4.90 31.02 -0.55
CA TRP A 293 -3.58 30.87 0.09
C TRP A 293 -3.49 31.02 1.61
N ASP A 294 -3.02 29.93 2.24
CA ASP A 294 -1.88 29.97 3.15
C ASP A 294 -0.86 28.93 2.65
N LYS A 295 0.30 29.40 2.15
CA LYS A 295 1.48 28.54 2.01
C LYS A 295 2.06 28.39 3.41
N VAL A 296 1.78 27.27 4.07
CA VAL A 296 2.50 26.93 5.30
C VAL A 296 3.71 26.12 4.89
N ALA A 297 4.82 26.82 4.60
CA ALA A 297 6.13 26.18 4.56
C ALA A 297 6.45 25.69 5.98
N VAL A 298 6.82 24.42 6.10
CA VAL A 298 7.23 23.77 7.35
C VAL A 298 8.60 23.18 7.14
#